data_AF-A0A7C5C595-F1
#
_entry.id   AF-A0A7C5C595-F1
#
_cell.length_a   1.000
_cell.length_b   1.000
_cell.length_c   1.000
_cell.angle_alpha   90.00
_cell.angle_beta   90.00
_cell.angle_gamma   90.00
#
_symmetry.space_group_name_H-M   'P 1'
#
loop_
_entity.id
_entity.type
_entity.pdbx_description
1 polymer ?
#
loop_
_entity_poly.entity_id
_entity_poly.type
_entity_poly.pdbx_seq_one_letter_code
_entity_poly.pdbx_strand_id
1 'polypeptide(L)' 'AMRDYAKRRIKELGLAGQGRIRINLAGCMDRCSEGPVLVVYPEGVWYTYETREDIDEIIERHLRQGEVVERLRI' A
#
# COMPACT_ATOMS: atom_id res chain seq x y z
N ALA A 1 -1.74 6.74 12.23
CA ALA A 1 -1.83 5.28 12.00
C ALA A 1 -1.04 4.88 10.74
N MET A 2 -0.88 3.60 10.39
CA MET A 2 -0.08 3.12 9.24
C MET A 2 -0.43 3.78 7.90
N ARG A 3 -1.70 4.12 7.67
CA ARG A 3 -2.14 4.89 6.51
C ARG A 3 -1.49 6.27 6.41
N ASP A 4 -1.33 6.99 7.53
CA ASP A 4 -0.71 8.32 7.52
C ASP A 4 0.80 8.25 7.32
N TYR A 5 1.42 7.16 7.79
CA TYR A 5 2.80 6.82 7.46
C TYR A 5 2.97 6.68 5.94
N ALA A 6 2.20 5.78 5.31
CA ALA A 6 2.24 5.56 3.87
C ALA A 6 1.99 6.86 3.08
N LYS A 7 0.99 7.65 3.49
CA LYS A 7 0.66 8.93 2.84
C LYS A 7 1.80 9.94 2.91
N ARG A 8 2.51 10.02 4.04
CA ARG A 8 3.67 10.90 4.18
C ARG A 8 4.84 10.38 3.34
N ARG A 9 5.12 9.07 3.38
CA ARG A 9 6.22 8.45 2.64
C ARG A 9 6.10 8.67 1.13
N ILE A 10 4.91 8.47 0.56
CA ILE A 10 4.64 8.75 -0.86
C ILE A 10 4.85 10.24 -1.21
N LYS A 11 4.56 11.17 -0.30
CA LYS A 11 4.85 12.60 -0.50
C LYS A 11 6.35 12.90 -0.47
N GLU A 12 7.06 12.36 0.51
CA GLU A 12 8.53 12.53 0.66
C GLU A 12 9.29 11.99 -0.56
N LEU A 13 8.78 10.91 -1.18
CA LEU A 13 9.34 10.33 -2.40
C LEU A 13 8.94 11.08 -3.69
N GLY A 14 8.14 12.15 -3.60
CA GLY A 14 7.65 12.89 -4.78
C GLY A 14 6.63 12.11 -5.62
N LEU A 15 6.08 11.02 -5.08
CA LEU A 15 5.16 10.10 -5.75
C LEU A 15 3.68 10.51 -5.60
N ALA A 16 3.38 11.56 -4.85
CA ALA A 16 2.04 12.12 -4.74
C ALA A 16 1.75 13.16 -5.83
N GLY A 17 0.47 13.33 -6.22
CA GLY A 17 0.01 14.40 -7.11
C GLY A 17 -0.98 13.91 -8.16
N GLN A 18 -1.36 14.81 -9.07
CA GLN A 18 -2.23 14.50 -10.20
C GLN A 18 -1.56 13.47 -11.12
N GLY A 19 -2.29 12.40 -11.47
CA GLY A 19 -1.77 11.30 -12.29
C GLY A 19 -0.75 10.41 -11.59
N ARG A 20 -0.61 10.50 -10.26
CA ARG A 20 0.33 9.69 -9.47
C ARG A 20 -0.38 8.90 -8.36
N ILE A 21 0.39 8.38 -7.41
CA ILE A 21 -0.09 7.50 -6.35
C ILE A 21 -0.94 8.29 -5.34
N ARG A 22 -2.13 7.76 -5.04
CA ARG A 22 -3.04 8.28 -4.02
C ARG A 22 -3.19 7.29 -2.88
N ILE A 23 -2.74 7.65 -1.69
CA ILE A 23 -3.05 6.90 -0.47
C ILE A 23 -4.40 7.36 0.08
N ASN A 24 -5.37 6.44 0.10
CA ASN A 24 -6.71 6.68 0.62
C ASN A 24 -6.97 5.87 1.89
N LEU A 25 -8.01 6.26 2.65
CA LEU A 25 -8.60 5.38 3.67
C LEU A 25 -9.83 4.71 3.05
N ALA A 26 -9.97 3.41 3.24
CA ALA A 26 -11.15 2.64 2.88
C ALA A 26 -11.86 2.17 4.15
N GLY A 27 -13.17 1.91 4.03
CA GLY A 27 -13.94 1.20 5.06
C GLY A 27 -13.71 -0.31 4.98
N CYS A 28 -14.64 -1.08 5.54
CA CYS A 28 -14.64 -2.54 5.40
C CYS A 28 -14.69 -2.93 3.91
N MET A 29 -13.91 -3.95 3.54
CA MET A 29 -13.92 -4.56 2.21
C MET A 29 -14.07 -6.08 2.30
N ASP A 30 -14.83 -6.56 3.30
CA ASP A 30 -15.16 -7.98 3.54
C ASP A 30 -13.98 -8.94 3.76
N ARG A 31 -12.77 -8.41 4.06
CA ARG A 31 -11.56 -9.19 4.37
C ARG A 31 -11.11 -9.05 5.82
N CYS A 32 -12.06 -9.07 6.76
CA CYS A 32 -11.80 -8.81 8.18
C CYS A 32 -10.81 -9.80 8.81
N SER A 33 -10.85 -11.07 8.40
CA SER A 33 -9.96 -12.13 8.92
C SER A 33 -8.51 -12.00 8.48
N GLU A 34 -8.21 -11.15 7.50
CA GLU A 34 -6.88 -10.93 6.94
C GLU A 34 -6.33 -9.54 7.30
N GLY A 35 -7.06 -8.82 8.16
CA GLY A 35 -6.76 -7.46 8.58
C GLY A 35 -5.44 -7.36 9.36
N PRO A 36 -4.68 -6.27 9.18
CA PRO A 36 -4.98 -5.11 8.33
C PRO A 36 -4.72 -5.39 6.84
N VAL A 37 -5.59 -4.86 5.96
CA VAL A 37 -5.47 -5.07 4.51
C VAL A 37 -5.18 -3.78 3.75
N LEU A 38 -4.46 -3.90 2.64
CA LEU A 38 -4.19 -2.85 1.66
C LEU A 38 -4.42 -3.42 0.25
N VAL A 39 -5.05 -2.65 -0.62
CA VAL A 39 -5.23 -3.01 -2.03
C VAL A 39 -4.58 -1.96 -2.93
N VAL A 40 -3.87 -2.42 -3.96
CA VAL A 40 -3.26 -1.57 -4.99
C VAL A 40 -4.05 -1.72 -6.29
N TYR A 41 -4.42 -0.59 -6.87
CA TYR A 41 -5.10 -0.49 -8.17
C TYR A 41 -4.19 0.23 -9.18
N PRO A 42 -4.31 -0.10 -10.48
CA PRO A 42 -5.36 -0.88 -11.13
C PRO A 42 -5.23 -2.41 -11.03
N GLU A 43 -4.13 -2.95 -10.51
CA GLU A 43 -3.81 -4.38 -10.55
C GLU A 43 -4.71 -5.25 -9.66
N GLY A 44 -5.36 -4.68 -8.64
CA GLY A 44 -6.20 -5.40 -7.71
C GLY A 44 -5.42 -6.34 -6.78
N VAL A 45 -4.15 -6.01 -6.51
CA VAL A 45 -3.28 -6.81 -5.62
C VAL A 45 -3.56 -6.44 -4.17
N TRP A 46 -3.80 -7.47 -3.35
CA TRP A 46 -4.07 -7.32 -1.93
C TRP A 46 -2.85 -7.71 -1.11
N TYR A 47 -2.64 -6.97 -0.03
CA TYR A 47 -1.57 -7.20 0.94
C TYR A 47 -2.13 -7.20 2.36
N THR A 48 -1.52 -8.01 3.21
CA THR A 48 -1.49 -7.77 4.66
C THR A 48 -0.15 -7.16 5.05
N TYR A 49 -0.05 -6.55 6.23
CA TYR A 49 1.18 -5.92 6.71
C TYR A 49 1.19 -5.79 8.23
N GLU A 50 2.37 -5.82 8.84
CA GLU A 50 2.53 -5.69 10.29
C GLU A 50 3.36 -4.45 10.66
N THR A 51 4.32 -4.10 9.81
CA THR A 51 5.38 -3.14 10.12
C THR A 51 5.46 -2.00 9.10
N ARG A 52 6.19 -0.93 9.44
CA ARG A 52 6.42 0.19 8.52
C ARG A 52 7.28 -0.25 7.34
N GLU A 53 8.19 -1.17 7.59
CA GLU A 53 9.09 -1.80 6.65
C GLU A 53 8.32 -2.59 5.59
N ASP A 54 7.21 -3.25 5.97
CA ASP A 54 6.31 -3.91 5.00
C ASP A 54 5.68 -2.89 4.04
N ILE A 55 5.23 -1.74 4.56
CA ILE A 55 4.69 -0.65 3.74
C ILE A 55 5.78 -0.05 2.86
N ASP A 56 7.00 0.13 3.37
CA ASP A 56 8.11 0.64 2.56
C ASP A 56 8.49 -0.33 1.45
N GLU A 57 8.46 -1.64 1.69
CA GLU A 57 8.69 -2.64 0.64
C GLU A 57 7.59 -2.62 -0.43
N ILE A 58 6.31 -2.51 -0.04
CA ILE A 58 5.20 -2.35 -1.00
C ILE A 58 5.38 -1.08 -1.83
N ILE A 59 5.79 0.03 -1.21
CA ILE A 59 6.03 1.28 -1.93
C ILE A 59 7.20 1.12 -2.90
N GLU A 60 8.33 0.58 -2.44
CA GLU A 60 9.55 0.50 -3.25
C GLU A 60 9.42 -0.52 -4.38
N ARG A 61 8.97 -1.73 -4.08
CA ARG A 61 8.90 -2.81 -5.08
C ARG A 61 7.66 -2.67 -5.93
N HIS A 62 6.48 -2.61 -5.33
CA HIS A 62 5.26 -2.64 -6.12
C HIS A 62 4.96 -1.28 -6.75
N LEU A 63 4.91 -0.21 -5.96
CA LEU A 63 4.44 1.08 -6.48
C LEU A 63 5.48 1.81 -7.34
N ARG A 64 6.78 1.58 -7.15
CA ARG A 64 7.83 2.22 -7.98
C ARG A 64 8.37 1.32 -9.07
N GLN A 65 8.53 0.02 -8.81
CA GLN A 65 9.18 -0.91 -9.75
C GLN A 65 8.18 -1.82 -10.47
N GLY A 66 6.91 -1.86 -10.03
CA GLY A 66 5.89 -2.75 -10.59
C GLY A 66 6.03 -4.21 -10.15
N GLU A 67 6.82 -4.48 -9.10
CA GLU A 67 7.08 -5.82 -8.58
C GLU A 67 6.21 -6.14 -7.38
N VAL A 68 5.35 -7.16 -7.51
CA VAL A 68 4.50 -7.63 -6.41
C VAL A 68 5.34 -8.21 -5.27
N VAL A 69 5.01 -7.81 -4.03
CA VAL A 69 5.67 -8.31 -2.82
C VAL A 69 4.99 -9.60 -2.36
N GLU A 70 5.31 -10.73 -3.01
CA GLU A 70 4.60 -12.00 -2.82
C GLU A 70 4.53 -12.48 -1.36
N ARG A 71 5.52 -12.16 -0.51
CA ARG A 71 5.50 -12.52 0.92
C ARG A 71 4.38 -11.84 1.73
N LEU A 72 3.89 -10.70 1.26
CA LEU A 72 2.85 -9.90 1.91
C LEU A 72 1.47 -10.10 1.25
N ARG A 73 1.44 -10.78 0.10
CA ARG A 73 0.25 -10.89 -0.74
C ARG A 73 -0.77 -11.83 -0.10
N ILE A 74 -2.05 -11.46 -0.22
CA ILE A 74 -3.23 -12.24 0.18
C ILE A 74 -4.28 -12.32 -0.93
#